data_AF-A0A6N3HDS7-F1
#
_entry.id   AF-A0A6N3HDS7-F1
#
_cell.length_a   1.000
_cell.length_b   1.000
_cell.length_c   1.000
_cell.angle_alpha   90.00
_cell.angle_beta   90.00
_cell.angle_gamma   90.00
#
_symmetry.space_group_name_H-M   'P 1'
#
loop_
_entity.id
_entity.type
_entity.pdbx_description
1 polymer ?
#
loop_
_entity_poly.entity_id
_entity_poly.type
_entity_poly.pdbx_seq_one_letter_code
_entity_poly.pdbx_strand_id
1 'polypeptide(L)'
;MNNEQMQRIVELIVARLLARQGNLLKLSQEELRHASAMRLFLTHDQLRVTQTDLCFLRDLAEGDRDNTAVAHLFEALALGMKVEIALHHRLLGSLPLKALAKLPLTFSDETGTPVIALTSRLLSYRDIVGLSGCWLVTSRKTLITALAREAVVSQHIRLVKQE
;
A
#
# COMPACT_ATOMS: atom_id res chain seq x y z
N MET A 1 15.08 -38.20 20.26
CA MET A 1 14.33 -38.17 18.98
C MET A 1 13.44 -36.94 18.82
N ASN A 2 12.61 -36.54 19.81
CA ASN A 2 11.72 -35.36 19.67
C ASN A 2 12.48 -34.01 19.56
N ASN A 3 13.61 -33.86 20.27
CA ASN A 3 14.40 -32.62 20.24
C ASN A 3 15.10 -32.36 18.89
N GLU A 4 15.59 -33.41 18.22
CA GLU A 4 16.26 -33.28 16.91
C GLU A 4 15.26 -32.94 15.80
N GLN A 5 14.04 -33.50 15.86
CA GLN A 5 12.97 -33.14 14.92
C GLN A 5 12.51 -31.69 15.15
N MET A 6 12.35 -31.27 16.41
CA MET A 6 12.01 -29.89 16.75
C MET A 6 13.10 -28.92 16.28
N GLN A 7 14.38 -29.22 16.50
CA GLN A 7 15.50 -28.39 16.02
C GLN A 7 15.50 -28.28 14.50
N ARG A 8 15.32 -29.39 13.76
CA ARG A 8 15.22 -29.34 12.29
C ARG A 8 14.04 -28.50 11.80
N ILE A 9 12.90 -28.56 12.48
CA ILE A 9 11.73 -27.73 12.11
C ILE A 9 12.05 -26.25 12.34
N VAL A 10 12.65 -25.90 13.48
CA VAL A 10 13.04 -24.52 13.79
C VAL A 10 14.05 -23.98 12.77
N GLU A 11 15.10 -24.75 12.45
CA GLU A 11 16.09 -24.36 11.44
C GLU A 11 15.46 -24.14 10.07
N LEU A 12 14.53 -25.01 9.66
CA LEU A 12 13.83 -24.88 8.39
C LEU A 12 12.90 -23.65 8.35
N ILE A 13 12.23 -23.34 9.46
CA ILE A 13 11.42 -22.13 9.60
C ILE A 13 12.32 -20.89 9.50
N VAL A 14 13.43 -20.85 10.25
CA VAL A 14 14.37 -19.72 10.23
C VAL A 14 14.94 -19.51 8.83
N ALA A 15 15.39 -20.57 8.16
CA ALA A 15 15.90 -20.50 6.79
C ALA A 15 14.85 -19.95 5.80
N ARG A 16 13.58 -20.37 5.94
CA ARG A 16 12.48 -19.85 5.11
C ARG A 16 12.12 -18.41 5.41
N LEU A 17 12.14 -18.00 6.68
CA LEU A 17 11.88 -16.61 7.07
C LEU A 17 12.98 -15.68 6.56
N LEU A 18 14.25 -16.10 6.65
CA LEU A 18 15.38 -15.36 6.08
C LEU A 18 15.29 -15.27 4.56
N ALA A 19 14.95 -16.37 3.88
CA ALA A 19 14.76 -16.36 2.44
C ALA A 19 13.60 -15.48 1.98
N ARG A 20 12.56 -15.32 2.80
CA ARG A 20 11.38 -14.47 2.54
C ARG A 20 11.70 -12.98 2.70
N GLN A 21 12.64 -12.63 3.58
CA GLN A 21 12.94 -11.25 3.92
C GLN A 21 13.41 -10.46 2.70
N GLY A 22 12.65 -9.42 2.32
CA GLY A 22 12.98 -8.58 1.16
C GLY A 22 12.57 -9.15 -0.20
N ASN A 23 11.94 -10.33 -0.26
CA ASN A 23 11.37 -10.83 -1.50
C ASN A 23 10.08 -10.08 -1.85
N LEU A 24 10.16 -9.34 -2.96
CA LEU A 24 9.06 -8.57 -3.53
C LEU A 24 8.35 -9.38 -4.62
N LEU A 25 7.08 -9.68 -4.39
CA LEU A 25 6.20 -10.23 -5.41
C LEU A 25 5.50 -9.08 -6.14
N LYS A 26 5.69 -8.99 -7.46
CA LYS A 26 4.96 -8.02 -8.30
C LYS A 26 3.91 -8.76 -9.08
N LEU A 27 2.64 -8.35 -8.94
CA LEU A 27 1.52 -8.90 -9.69
C LEU A 27 0.67 -7.75 -10.22
N SER A 28 0.16 -7.88 -11.44
CA SER A 28 -0.97 -7.07 -11.90
C SER A 28 -2.24 -7.45 -11.15
N GLN A 29 -3.25 -6.57 -11.21
CA GLN A 29 -4.59 -6.88 -10.69
C GLN A 29 -5.14 -8.20 -11.26
N GLU A 30 -4.99 -8.45 -12.57
CA GLU A 30 -5.47 -9.69 -13.20
C GLU A 30 -4.68 -10.92 -12.75
N GLU A 31 -3.35 -10.82 -12.62
CA GLU A 31 -2.54 -11.91 -12.08
C GLU A 31 -2.87 -12.18 -10.61
N LEU A 32 -3.20 -11.15 -9.84
CA LEU A 32 -3.63 -11.30 -8.45
C LEU A 32 -4.94 -12.08 -8.36
N ARG A 33 -5.89 -11.89 -9.29
CA ARG A 33 -7.14 -12.68 -9.34
C ARG A 33 -6.91 -14.17 -9.55
N HIS A 34 -5.84 -14.53 -10.26
CA HIS A 34 -5.51 -15.91 -10.60
C HIS A 34 -4.35 -16.46 -9.76
N ALA A 35 -3.85 -15.69 -8.80
CA ALA A 35 -2.67 -16.04 -8.04
C ALA A 35 -2.94 -17.27 -7.17
N SER A 36 -1.99 -18.20 -7.14
CA SER A 36 -1.98 -19.26 -6.14
C SER A 36 -1.51 -18.69 -4.80
N ALA A 37 -2.41 -17.97 -4.12
CA ALA A 37 -2.18 -17.19 -2.92
C ALA A 37 -1.30 -17.91 -1.90
N MET A 38 -1.63 -19.16 -1.57
CA MET A 38 -0.92 -19.89 -0.52
C MET A 38 0.55 -20.21 -0.87
N ARG A 39 0.90 -20.44 -2.14
CA ARG A 39 2.29 -20.77 -2.52
C ARG A 39 3.15 -19.51 -2.67
N LEU A 40 2.57 -18.47 -3.28
CA LEU A 40 3.27 -17.22 -3.55
C LEU A 40 3.41 -16.36 -2.29
N PHE A 41 2.37 -16.26 -1.45
CA PHE A 41 2.40 -15.35 -0.29
C PHE A 41 3.24 -15.88 0.88
N LEU A 42 3.38 -17.20 1.01
CA LEU A 42 4.26 -17.79 2.03
C LEU A 42 5.76 -17.61 1.73
N THR A 43 6.13 -17.31 0.49
CA THR A 43 7.53 -17.16 0.05
C THR A 43 7.98 -15.71 -0.06
N HIS A 44 7.06 -14.74 0.02
CA HIS A 44 7.35 -13.31 -0.18
C HIS A 44 6.93 -12.48 1.04
N ASP A 45 7.73 -11.47 1.40
CA ASP A 45 7.42 -10.53 2.49
C ASP A 45 6.62 -9.32 1.98
N GLN A 46 6.77 -8.98 0.69
CA GLN A 46 6.16 -7.81 0.08
C GLN A 46 5.37 -8.18 -1.16
N LEU A 47 4.20 -7.58 -1.33
CA LEU A 47 3.36 -7.68 -2.52
C LEU A 47 3.18 -6.29 -3.10
N ARG A 48 3.54 -6.11 -4.37
CA ARG A 48 3.25 -4.89 -5.12
C ARG A 48 2.25 -5.18 -6.22
N VAL A 49 1.06 -4.59 -6.10
CA VAL A 49 -0.01 -4.71 -7.09
C VAL A 49 0.10 -3.59 -8.11
N THR A 50 0.16 -3.93 -9.39
CA THR A 50 0.27 -2.98 -10.50
C THR A 50 -0.98 -3.01 -11.38
N GLN A 51 -1.09 -2.03 -12.28
CA GLN A 51 -2.22 -1.93 -13.24
C GLN A 51 -3.58 -1.93 -12.54
N THR A 52 -3.69 -1.19 -11.43
CA THR A 52 -4.94 -1.10 -10.67
C THR A 52 -5.92 -0.13 -11.31
N ASP A 53 -7.19 -0.52 -11.34
CA ASP A 53 -8.30 0.32 -11.80
C ASP A 53 -9.11 0.89 -10.63
N LEU A 54 -10.00 1.86 -10.93
CA LEU A 54 -10.85 2.47 -9.90
C LEU A 54 -11.90 1.53 -9.33
N CYS A 55 -12.37 0.55 -10.09
CA CYS A 55 -13.38 -0.40 -9.62
C CYS A 55 -12.77 -1.27 -8.51
N PHE A 56 -11.59 -1.83 -8.76
CA PHE A 56 -10.82 -2.57 -7.77
C PHE A 56 -10.51 -1.75 -6.51
N LEU A 57 -10.11 -0.49 -6.66
CA LEU A 57 -9.84 0.38 -5.51
C LEU A 57 -11.09 0.71 -4.70
N ARG A 58 -12.26 0.75 -5.34
CA ARG A 58 -13.55 0.89 -4.67
C ARG A 58 -13.97 -0.38 -3.95
N ASP A 59 -13.88 -1.53 -4.61
CA ASP A 59 -14.17 -2.84 -4.01
C ASP A 59 -13.27 -3.08 -2.79
N LEU A 60 -11.98 -2.73 -2.91
CA LEU A 60 -11.01 -2.78 -1.82
C LEU A 60 -11.37 -1.84 -0.65
N ALA A 61 -11.85 -0.64 -0.96
CA ALA A 61 -12.32 0.32 0.03
C ALA A 61 -13.60 -0.13 0.75
N GLU A 62 -14.49 -0.80 0.02
CA GLU A 62 -15.74 -1.37 0.55
C GLU A 62 -15.48 -2.70 1.30
N GLY A 63 -14.32 -3.32 1.07
CA GLY A 63 -13.95 -4.60 1.66
C GLY A 63 -14.66 -5.78 1.00
N ASP A 64 -15.06 -5.62 -0.26
CA ASP A 64 -15.81 -6.62 -1.01
C ASP A 64 -14.94 -7.85 -1.31
N ARG A 65 -15.28 -8.98 -0.69
CA ARG A 65 -14.57 -10.25 -0.86
C ARG A 65 -15.11 -11.09 -2.01
N ASP A 66 -16.19 -10.67 -2.67
CA ASP A 66 -16.69 -11.32 -3.88
C ASP A 66 -15.72 -11.09 -5.06
N ASN A 67 -14.96 -9.99 -5.01
CA ASN A 67 -13.83 -9.77 -5.92
C ASN A 67 -12.60 -10.58 -5.47
N THR A 68 -12.26 -11.62 -6.23
CA THR A 68 -11.15 -12.55 -5.93
C THR A 68 -9.80 -11.85 -5.71
N ALA A 69 -9.49 -10.77 -6.45
CA ALA A 69 -8.24 -10.04 -6.23
C ALA A 69 -8.23 -9.31 -4.88
N VAL A 70 -9.37 -8.77 -4.47
CA VAL A 70 -9.51 -8.11 -3.16
C VAL A 70 -9.39 -9.16 -2.04
N ALA A 71 -10.03 -10.32 -2.21
CA ALA A 71 -9.90 -11.43 -1.28
C ALA A 71 -8.42 -11.87 -1.10
N HIS A 72 -7.69 -12.08 -2.19
CA HIS A 72 -6.27 -12.44 -2.14
C HIS A 72 -5.39 -11.34 -1.55
N LEU A 73 -5.72 -10.07 -1.75
CA LEU A 73 -5.03 -8.96 -1.11
C LEU A 73 -5.23 -8.98 0.41
N PHE A 74 -6.46 -9.20 0.88
CA PHE A 74 -6.75 -9.35 2.30
C PHE A 74 -6.07 -10.58 2.91
N GLU A 75 -5.95 -11.69 2.17
CA GLU A 75 -5.17 -12.86 2.59
C GLU A 75 -3.68 -12.51 2.73
N ALA A 76 -3.09 -11.80 1.77
CA ALA A 76 -1.70 -11.36 1.84
C ALA A 76 -1.45 -10.49 3.09
N LEU A 77 -2.38 -9.55 3.37
CA LEU A 77 -2.35 -8.74 4.60
C LEU A 77 -2.47 -9.58 5.86
N ALA A 78 -3.38 -10.56 5.88
CA ALA A 78 -3.56 -11.47 7.02
C ALA A 78 -2.31 -12.34 7.27
N LEU A 79 -1.55 -12.68 6.22
CA LEU A 79 -0.25 -13.36 6.30
C LEU A 79 0.92 -12.43 6.66
N GLY A 80 0.62 -11.17 6.99
CA GLY A 80 1.59 -10.17 7.43
C GLY A 80 2.46 -9.60 6.32
N MET A 81 2.08 -9.78 5.05
CA MET A 81 2.82 -9.18 3.94
C MET A 81 2.64 -7.66 3.92
N LYS A 82 3.69 -6.94 3.54
CA LYS A 82 3.59 -5.51 3.23
C LYS A 82 3.02 -5.36 1.83
N VAL A 83 1.86 -4.73 1.72
CA VAL A 83 1.17 -4.54 0.44
C VAL A 83 1.34 -3.11 -0.04
N GLU A 84 1.91 -2.98 -1.24
CA GLU A 84 2.05 -1.73 -1.97
C GLU A 84 1.15 -1.75 -3.21
N ILE A 85 0.40 -0.66 -3.43
CA ILE A 85 -0.43 -0.50 -4.62
C ILE A 85 0.18 0.59 -5.49
N ALA A 86 0.57 0.20 -6.71
CA ALA A 86 0.98 1.13 -7.74
C ALA A 86 -0.28 1.69 -8.43
N LEU A 87 -0.48 2.99 -8.27
CA LEU A 87 -1.58 3.77 -8.78
C LEU A 87 -1.11 4.57 -9.99
N HIS A 88 -2.03 4.79 -10.93
CA HIS A 88 -1.78 5.77 -11.97
C HIS A 88 -2.06 7.18 -11.44
N HIS A 89 -1.17 8.16 -11.66
CA HIS A 89 -1.36 9.54 -11.16
C HIS A 89 -2.74 10.16 -11.46
N ARG A 90 -3.39 9.76 -12.56
CA ARG A 90 -4.74 10.23 -12.95
C ARG A 90 -5.85 9.78 -12.00
N LEU A 91 -5.63 8.67 -11.28
CA LEU A 91 -6.61 8.09 -10.35
C LEU A 91 -6.56 8.74 -8.96
N LEU A 92 -5.52 9.52 -8.66
CA LEU A 92 -5.32 10.10 -7.33
C LEU A 92 -6.47 11.03 -6.91
N GLY A 93 -7.08 11.74 -7.85
CA GLY A 93 -8.20 12.65 -7.59
C GLY A 93 -9.49 11.95 -7.17
N SER A 94 -9.70 10.70 -7.61
CA SER A 94 -10.94 9.93 -7.40
C SER A 94 -10.77 8.76 -6.42
N LEU A 95 -9.62 8.66 -5.75
CA LEU A 95 -9.31 7.57 -4.84
C LEU A 95 -10.21 7.59 -3.58
N PRO A 96 -10.79 6.47 -3.12
CA PRO A 96 -11.56 6.46 -1.87
C PRO A 96 -10.67 6.54 -0.59
N LEU A 97 -10.00 7.67 -0.36
CA LEU A 97 -8.97 7.84 0.68
C LEU A 97 -9.44 7.47 2.08
N LYS A 98 -10.69 7.82 2.46
CA LYS A 98 -11.17 7.60 3.83
C LYS A 98 -11.23 6.14 4.21
N ALA A 99 -11.53 5.28 3.25
CA ALA A 99 -11.59 3.84 3.46
C ALA A 99 -10.20 3.23 3.30
N LEU A 100 -9.48 3.59 2.23
CA LEU A 100 -8.15 3.06 1.94
C LEU A 100 -7.10 3.45 2.99
N ALA A 101 -7.18 4.64 3.59
CA ALA A 101 -6.26 5.07 4.65
C ALA A 101 -6.43 4.29 5.97
N LYS A 102 -7.51 3.51 6.12
CA LYS A 102 -7.69 2.62 7.28
C LYS A 102 -7.00 1.28 7.09
N LEU A 103 -6.65 0.93 5.85
CA LEU A 103 -5.98 -0.31 5.52
C LEU A 103 -4.46 -0.12 5.67
N PRO A 104 -3.73 -1.17 6.10
CA PRO A 104 -2.27 -1.13 6.22
C PRO A 104 -1.60 -1.28 4.84
N LEU A 105 -1.88 -0.31 3.94
CA LEU A 105 -1.41 -0.29 2.56
C LEU A 105 -0.45 0.88 2.34
N THR A 106 0.56 0.66 1.51
CA THR A 106 1.36 1.73 0.94
C THR A 106 0.93 2.00 -0.49
N PHE A 107 1.00 3.26 -0.91
CA PHE A 107 0.65 3.67 -2.27
C PHE A 107 1.87 4.29 -2.94
N SER A 108 2.07 3.96 -4.20
CA SER A 108 3.08 4.59 -5.05
C SER A 108 2.49 4.89 -6.42
N ASP A 109 3.10 5.84 -7.10
CA ASP A 109 2.80 6.16 -8.48
C ASP A 109 3.43 5.11 -9.42
N GLU A 110 3.09 5.15 -10.70
CA GLU A 110 3.68 4.30 -11.74
C GLU A 110 5.23 4.40 -11.80
N THR A 111 5.76 5.55 -11.39
CA THR A 111 7.20 5.85 -11.33
C THR A 111 7.87 5.40 -10.03
N GLY A 112 7.11 4.87 -9.07
CA GLY A 112 7.59 4.53 -7.72
C GLY A 112 7.62 5.72 -6.75
N THR A 113 7.10 6.88 -7.17
CA THR A 113 6.96 8.04 -6.27
C THR A 113 5.94 7.74 -5.18
N PRO A 114 6.23 7.93 -3.88
CA PRO A 114 5.29 7.61 -2.83
C PRO A 114 4.05 8.52 -2.88
N VAL A 115 2.89 7.93 -2.62
CA VAL A 115 1.60 8.61 -2.55
C VAL A 115 1.13 8.59 -1.10
N ILE A 116 1.05 9.77 -0.50
CA ILE A 116 0.70 9.95 0.91
C ILE A 116 -0.71 10.52 1.00
N ALA A 117 -1.56 9.77 1.70
CA ALA A 117 -2.95 10.10 1.94
C ALA A 117 -3.10 10.77 3.32
N LEU A 118 -3.42 12.08 3.35
CA LEU A 118 -3.74 12.77 4.61
C LEU A 118 -5.23 13.12 4.67
N THR A 119 -5.91 12.56 5.68
CA THR A 119 -7.34 12.77 5.93
C THR A 119 -7.62 13.89 6.93
N SER A 120 -6.58 14.55 7.45
CA SER A 120 -6.73 15.65 8.40
C SER A 120 -7.42 16.87 7.77
N ARG A 121 -8.23 17.56 8.58
CA ARG A 121 -8.96 18.77 8.13
C ARG A 121 -8.07 20.01 8.10
N LEU A 122 -6.98 19.99 8.85
CA LEU A 122 -5.95 21.02 8.87
C LEU A 122 -4.61 20.36 8.62
N LEU A 123 -3.88 20.87 7.63
CA LEU A 123 -2.49 20.55 7.38
C LEU A 123 -1.60 21.67 7.88
N SER A 124 -0.76 21.32 8.84
CA SER A 124 0.24 22.17 9.45
C SER A 124 1.64 21.83 8.93
N TYR A 125 2.62 22.69 9.24
CA TYR A 125 4.01 22.44 8.88
C TYR A 125 4.53 21.10 9.42
N ARG A 126 4.10 20.68 10.61
CA ARG A 126 4.50 19.41 11.24
C ARG A 126 4.12 18.19 10.40
N ASP A 127 3.00 18.26 9.70
CA ASP A 127 2.50 17.15 8.88
C ASP A 127 3.29 17.00 7.58
N ILE A 128 4.03 18.03 7.19
CA ILE A 128 4.69 18.15 5.88
C ILE A 128 6.22 18.11 6.02
N VAL A 129 6.80 18.59 7.12
CA VAL A 129 8.26 18.76 7.29
C VAL A 129 9.11 17.53 6.96
N GLY A 130 8.59 16.31 7.18
CA GLY A 130 9.29 15.06 6.90
C GLY A 130 9.04 14.47 5.50
N LEU A 131 8.21 15.12 4.69
CA LEU A 131 7.83 14.66 3.35
C LEU A 131 8.70 15.36 2.30
N SER A 132 9.08 14.64 1.24
CA SER A 132 9.79 15.25 0.11
C SER A 132 9.58 14.43 -1.15
N GLY A 133 9.44 15.12 -2.29
CA GLY A 133 9.32 14.47 -3.60
C GLY A 133 8.21 13.43 -3.69
N CYS A 134 7.04 13.71 -3.11
CA CYS A 134 5.92 12.78 -3.03
C CYS A 134 4.62 13.39 -3.58
N TRP A 135 3.65 12.51 -3.84
CA TRP A 135 2.26 12.92 -4.07
C TRP A 135 1.55 13.05 -2.74
N LEU A 136 0.95 14.21 -2.48
CA LEU A 136 0.15 14.42 -1.27
C LEU A 136 -1.32 14.53 -1.67
N VAL A 137 -2.12 13.54 -1.28
CA VAL A 137 -3.55 13.47 -1.59
C VAL A 137 -4.36 13.86 -0.36
N THR A 138 -5.24 14.85 -0.52
CA THR A 138 -6.02 15.46 0.56
C THR A 138 -7.48 15.65 0.15
N SER A 139 -8.37 15.81 1.12
CA SER A 139 -9.76 16.20 0.82
C SER A 139 -9.85 17.67 0.39
N ARG A 140 -10.78 18.03 -0.50
CA ARG A 140 -11.06 19.43 -0.88
C ARG A 140 -11.26 20.37 0.31
N LYS A 141 -11.86 19.86 1.40
CA LYS A 141 -12.17 20.61 2.62
C LYS A 141 -10.97 20.81 3.55
N THR A 142 -9.82 20.23 3.23
CA THR A 142 -8.59 20.38 4.02
C THR A 142 -8.03 21.79 3.88
N LEU A 143 -7.93 22.48 5.01
CA LEU A 143 -7.26 23.77 5.14
C LEU A 143 -5.76 23.53 5.28
N ILE A 144 -4.96 24.35 4.59
CA ILE A 144 -3.50 24.26 4.61
C ILE A 144 -3.00 25.58 5.17
N THR A 145 -2.21 25.54 6.24
CA THR A 145 -1.62 26.76 6.81
C THR A 145 -0.62 27.39 5.84
N ALA A 146 -0.30 28.68 6.02
CA ALA A 146 0.65 29.39 5.17
C ALA A 146 2.03 28.69 5.15
N LEU A 147 2.57 28.36 6.32
CA LEU A 147 3.85 27.64 6.44
C LEU A 147 3.82 26.24 5.81
N ALA A 148 2.69 25.53 5.96
CA ALA A 148 2.51 24.23 5.30
C ALA A 148 2.53 24.37 3.77
N ARG A 149 1.89 25.40 3.24
CA ARG A 149 1.86 25.67 1.79
C ARG A 149 3.25 26.00 1.24
N GLU A 150 4.03 26.80 1.96
CA GLU A 150 5.42 27.10 1.59
C GLU A 150 6.28 25.83 1.59
N ALA A 151 6.12 24.98 2.62
CA ALA A 151 6.83 23.70 2.71
C ALA A 151 6.48 22.74 1.56
N VAL A 152 5.21 22.66 1.15
CA VAL A 152 4.78 21.84 0.01
C VAL A 152 5.53 22.24 -1.27
N VAL A 153 5.70 23.54 -1.50
CA VAL A 153 6.42 24.04 -2.69
C VAL A 153 7.91 23.76 -2.57
N SER A 154 8.55 24.07 -1.44
CA SER A 154 9.99 23.90 -1.27
C SER A 154 10.44 22.43 -1.28
N GLN A 155 9.58 21.53 -0.82
CA GLN A 155 9.86 20.09 -0.75
C GLN A 155 9.43 19.33 -2.02
N HIS A 156 9.03 20.04 -3.08
CA HIS A 156 8.61 19.47 -4.36
C HIS A 156 7.45 18.47 -4.22
N ILE A 157 6.52 18.75 -3.30
CA ILE A 157 5.36 17.90 -3.03
C ILE A 157 4.24 18.27 -4.00
N ARG A 158 3.73 17.25 -4.70
CA ARG A 158 2.63 17.43 -5.66
C ARG A 158 1.30 17.22 -4.96
N LEU A 159 0.61 18.33 -4.67
CA LEU A 159 -0.67 18.31 -3.97
C LEU A 159 -1.82 17.98 -4.92
N VAL A 160 -2.59 16.95 -4.58
CA VAL A 160 -3.85 16.57 -5.24
C VAL A 160 -4.99 16.71 -4.23
N LYS A 161 -6.04 17.44 -4.63
CA LYS A 161 -7.27 17.56 -3.85
C LYS A 161 -8.35 16.70 -4.48
N GLN A 162 -8.98 15.87 -3.65
CA GLN A 162 -10.12 15.06 -4.06
C GLN A 162 -11.41 15.87 -4.00
N GLU A 163 -12.27 15.70 -4.99
CA GLU A 163 -13.55 16.41 -5.12
C GLU A 163 -14.51 16.21 -3.94
#